data_AF-A0A959VSM3-F1
#
_entry.id   AF-A0A959VSM3-F1
#
_cell.length_a   1.000
_cell.length_b   1.000
_cell.length_c   1.000
_cell.angle_alpha   90.00
_cell.angle_beta   90.00
_cell.angle_gamma   90.00
#
_symmetry.space_group_name_H-M   'P 1'
#
loop_
_entity.id
_entity.type
_entity.pdbx_description
1 polymer ?
#
loop_
_entity_poly.entity_id
_entity_poly.type
_entity_poly.pdbx_seq_one_letter_code
_entity_poly.pdbx_strand_id
1 'polypeptide(L)'
;VTAASWVTFAVQQVGIVAGIGLAAGLAGGWLFERATDRDLISSPFQQLGLVGLAVGAWALADQLAGNGFIAAFTAGLAAGRITPHTGRKILEFTEDEGQLLNLIIFFVFGASAITLLDGLTWHVIVYGLLSLTLIRMVPVAISTIGTGLKRSSVLFMGWFGPRGLASIILALVVIEEEPELPALATVLAAMTFTVLVSVFAHGLTAEPLINLYSRVIRSDGAAAESEEAMELQIRK
;
A
#
# COMPACT_ATOMS: atom_id res chain seq x y z
N VAL A 1 28.17 5.41 -7.60
CA VAL A 1 26.79 5.94 -7.55
C VAL A 1 26.78 7.13 -6.59
N THR A 2 26.24 8.29 -6.97
CA THR A 2 26.27 9.52 -6.14
C THR A 2 24.89 9.80 -5.52
N ALA A 3 24.82 10.61 -4.46
CA ALA A 3 23.52 10.98 -3.86
C ALA A 3 22.59 11.68 -4.86
N ALA A 4 23.15 12.49 -5.77
CA ALA A 4 22.40 13.17 -6.82
C ALA A 4 21.75 12.19 -7.81
N SER A 5 22.42 11.08 -8.16
CA SER A 5 21.81 10.08 -9.06
C SER A 5 20.60 9.37 -8.42
N TRP A 6 20.64 9.16 -7.10
CA TRP A 6 19.49 8.59 -6.36
C TRP A 6 18.30 9.55 -6.28
N VAL A 7 18.54 10.84 -6.11
CA VAL A 7 17.47 11.85 -6.12
C VAL A 7 16.82 11.94 -7.50
N THR A 8 17.61 12.02 -8.57
CA THR A 8 17.07 12.04 -9.93
C THR A 8 16.29 10.77 -10.24
N PHE A 9 16.80 9.60 -9.85
CA PHE A 9 16.10 8.32 -9.98
C PHE A 9 14.76 8.33 -9.23
N ALA A 10 14.73 8.78 -7.98
CA ALA A 10 13.50 8.87 -7.19
C ALA A 10 12.48 9.83 -7.82
N VAL A 11 12.92 11.01 -8.28
CA VAL A 11 12.03 11.98 -8.95
C VAL A 11 11.48 11.42 -10.26
N GLN A 12 12.28 10.72 -11.05
CA GLN A 12 11.82 10.09 -12.29
C GLN A 12 10.83 8.96 -12.00
N GLN A 13 11.19 8.02 -11.12
CA GLN A 13 10.38 6.85 -10.80
C GLN A 13 9.09 7.19 -10.06
N VAL A 14 9.08 8.23 -9.22
CA VAL A 14 7.88 8.64 -8.49
C VAL A 14 7.10 9.67 -9.29
N GLY A 15 7.74 10.74 -9.77
CA GLY A 15 7.06 11.87 -10.38
C GLY A 15 6.52 11.59 -11.79
N ILE A 16 7.37 11.08 -12.68
CA ILE A 16 6.99 10.86 -14.09
C ILE A 16 5.99 9.69 -14.17
N VAL A 17 6.25 8.60 -13.46
CA VAL A 17 5.39 7.41 -13.46
C VAL A 17 4.04 7.70 -12.80
N ALA A 18 4.02 8.46 -11.70
CA ALA A 18 2.76 8.95 -11.14
C ALA A 18 2.00 9.83 -12.14
N GLY A 19 2.69 10.69 -12.89
CA GLY A 19 2.08 11.50 -13.94
C GLY A 19 1.44 10.67 -15.05
N ILE A 20 2.13 9.62 -15.50
CA ILE A 20 1.61 8.66 -16.49
C ILE A 20 0.39 7.92 -15.95
N GLY A 21 0.48 7.39 -14.72
CA GLY A 21 -0.64 6.70 -14.09
C GLY A 21 -1.85 7.62 -13.91
N LEU A 22 -1.66 8.86 -13.44
CA LEU A 22 -2.72 9.86 -13.37
C LEU A 22 -3.34 10.12 -14.74
N ALA A 23 -2.55 10.34 -15.78
CA ALA A 23 -3.06 10.58 -17.13
C ALA A 23 -3.86 9.38 -17.66
N ALA A 24 -3.33 8.16 -17.49
CA ALA A 24 -4.01 6.92 -17.87
C ALA A 24 -5.32 6.75 -17.08
N GLY A 25 -5.32 7.03 -15.78
CA GLY A 25 -6.51 6.95 -14.92
C GLY A 25 -7.58 7.96 -15.29
N LEU A 26 -7.20 9.21 -15.57
CA LEU A 26 -8.13 10.25 -16.01
C LEU A 26 -8.74 9.91 -17.39
N ALA A 27 -7.89 9.52 -18.35
CA ALA A 27 -8.34 9.16 -19.69
C ALA A 27 -9.19 7.89 -19.69
N GLY A 28 -8.76 6.86 -18.96
CA GLY A 28 -9.45 5.58 -18.83
C GLY A 28 -10.78 5.72 -18.10
N GLY A 29 -10.82 6.47 -16.99
CA GLY A 29 -12.05 6.77 -16.26
C GLY A 29 -13.06 7.54 -17.12
N TRP A 30 -12.60 8.57 -17.83
CA TRP A 30 -13.45 9.34 -18.75
C TRP A 30 -13.99 8.49 -19.91
N LEU A 31 -13.14 7.66 -20.52
CA LEU A 31 -13.54 6.79 -21.63
C LEU A 31 -14.56 5.75 -21.15
N PHE A 32 -14.33 5.21 -19.96
CA PHE A 32 -15.20 4.23 -19.33
C PHE A 32 -16.59 4.82 -19.02
N GLU A 33 -16.65 6.00 -18.40
CA GLU A 33 -17.92 6.71 -18.15
C GLU A 33 -18.67 6.99 -19.46
N ARG A 34 -17.96 7.47 -20.49
CA ARG A 34 -18.54 7.71 -21.82
C ARG A 34 -19.09 6.45 -22.48
N ALA A 35 -18.44 5.32 -22.28
CA ALA A 35 -18.88 4.05 -22.83
C ALA A 35 -20.10 3.50 -22.08
N THR A 36 -20.16 3.69 -20.75
CA THR A 36 -21.33 3.39 -19.93
C THR A 36 -22.53 4.27 -20.30
N ASP A 37 -22.33 5.57 -20.47
CA ASP A 37 -23.40 6.51 -20.86
C ASP A 37 -24.00 6.20 -22.22
N ARG A 38 -23.22 5.58 -23.11
CA ARG A 38 -23.64 5.17 -24.45
C ARG A 38 -24.17 3.73 -24.52
N ASP A 39 -24.33 3.07 -23.36
CA ASP A 39 -24.78 1.68 -23.24
C ASP A 39 -23.92 0.69 -24.05
N LEU A 40 -22.62 0.99 -24.19
CA LEU A 40 -21.67 0.15 -24.93
C LEU A 40 -21.10 -0.99 -24.08
N ILE A 41 -21.27 -0.93 -22.75
CA ILE A 41 -20.68 -1.89 -21.80
C ILE A 41 -21.79 -2.41 -20.89
N SER A 42 -22.02 -3.72 -20.89
CA SER A 42 -22.97 -4.34 -19.98
C SER A 42 -22.44 -4.40 -18.54
N SER A 43 -23.36 -4.44 -17.57
CA SER A 43 -23.06 -4.37 -16.13
C SER A 43 -21.91 -5.28 -15.64
N PRO A 44 -21.77 -6.56 -16.08
CA PRO A 44 -20.65 -7.40 -15.65
C PRO A 44 -19.28 -6.90 -16.15
N PHE A 45 -19.21 -6.37 -17.38
CA PHE A 45 -17.95 -5.85 -17.94
C PHE A 45 -17.58 -4.48 -17.38
N GLN A 46 -18.56 -3.74 -16.83
CA GLN A 46 -18.27 -2.52 -16.11
C GLN A 46 -17.40 -2.79 -14.87
N GLN A 47 -17.66 -3.90 -14.17
CA GLN A 47 -16.87 -4.30 -12.98
C GLN A 47 -15.41 -4.60 -13.33
N LEU A 48 -15.16 -5.22 -14.49
CA LEU A 48 -13.81 -5.52 -14.97
C LEU A 48 -13.04 -4.29 -15.49
N GLY A 49 -13.73 -3.17 -15.73
CA GLY A 49 -13.14 -1.96 -16.31
C GLY A 49 -12.02 -1.35 -15.47
N LEU A 50 -12.19 -1.26 -14.14
CA LEU A 50 -11.15 -0.71 -13.25
C LEU A 50 -9.96 -1.66 -13.10
N VAL A 51 -10.20 -2.98 -13.07
CA VAL A 51 -9.13 -3.98 -13.06
C VAL A 51 -8.31 -3.88 -14.36
N GLY A 52 -8.99 -3.81 -15.51
CA GLY A 52 -8.35 -3.60 -16.80
C GLY A 52 -7.57 -2.29 -16.88
N LEU A 53 -8.10 -1.21 -16.29
CA LEU A 53 -7.40 0.07 -16.20
C LEU A 53 -6.13 -0.03 -15.34
N ALA A 54 -6.19 -0.71 -14.19
CA ALA A 54 -5.03 -0.90 -13.33
C ALA A 54 -3.93 -1.72 -14.02
N VAL A 55 -4.31 -2.84 -14.66
CA VAL A 55 -3.38 -3.69 -15.43
C VAL A 55 -2.81 -2.93 -16.63
N GLY A 56 -3.64 -2.17 -17.35
CA GLY A 56 -3.22 -1.34 -18.47
C GLY A 56 -2.23 -0.25 -18.04
N ALA A 57 -2.51 0.44 -16.94
CA ALA A 57 -1.60 1.46 -16.39
C ALA A 57 -0.27 0.85 -15.94
N TRP A 58 -0.30 -0.34 -15.31
CA TRP A 58 0.89 -1.10 -14.96
C TRP A 58 1.72 -1.43 -16.22
N ALA A 59 1.09 -2.03 -17.24
CA ALA A 59 1.77 -2.44 -18.48
C ALA A 59 2.32 -1.27 -19.31
N LEU A 60 1.65 -0.12 -19.27
CA LEU A 60 2.15 1.10 -19.91
C LEU A 60 3.37 1.67 -19.17
N ALA A 61 3.37 1.62 -17.85
CA ALA A 61 4.51 2.10 -17.06
C ALA A 61 5.72 1.18 -17.17
N ASP A 62 5.50 -0.13 -17.20
CA ASP A 62 6.56 -1.14 -17.38
C ASP A 62 7.35 -0.90 -18.68
N GLN A 63 6.65 -0.64 -19.80
CA GLN A 63 7.27 -0.29 -21.09
C GLN A 63 8.09 1.01 -21.06
N LEU A 64 7.79 1.91 -20.12
CA LEU A 64 8.48 3.18 -19.95
C LEU A 64 9.56 3.13 -18.87
N ALA A 65 9.97 1.91 -18.46
CA ALA A 65 10.92 1.66 -17.38
C ALA A 65 10.50 2.34 -16.05
N GLY A 66 9.20 2.45 -15.84
CA GLY A 66 8.58 3.05 -14.67
C GLY A 66 8.01 2.00 -13.73
N ASN A 67 7.90 2.33 -12.44
CA ASN A 67 7.28 1.44 -11.47
C ASN A 67 5.78 1.23 -11.75
N GLY A 68 5.43 0.07 -12.31
CA GLY A 68 4.04 -0.28 -12.64
C GLY A 68 3.07 -0.23 -11.46
N PHE A 69 3.52 -0.49 -10.22
CA PHE A 69 2.67 -0.39 -9.03
C PHE A 69 2.26 1.05 -8.72
N ILE A 70 3.19 2.01 -8.84
CA ILE A 70 2.90 3.43 -8.68
C ILE A 70 1.92 3.91 -9.76
N ALA A 71 2.11 3.47 -11.01
CA ALA A 71 1.21 3.81 -12.11
C ALA A 71 -0.20 3.27 -11.89
N ALA A 72 -0.35 1.99 -11.53
CA ALA A 72 -1.65 1.39 -11.23
C ALA A 72 -2.35 2.10 -10.06
N PHE A 73 -1.62 2.41 -8.98
CA PHE A 73 -2.15 3.12 -7.82
C PHE A 73 -2.66 4.52 -8.18
N THR A 74 -1.84 5.30 -8.90
CA THR A 74 -2.20 6.66 -9.30
C THR A 74 -3.30 6.69 -10.36
N ALA A 75 -3.36 5.69 -11.24
CA ALA A 75 -4.47 5.51 -12.18
C ALA A 75 -5.79 5.24 -11.46
N GLY A 76 -5.80 4.33 -10.48
CA GLY A 76 -6.97 4.05 -9.65
C GLY A 76 -7.45 5.28 -8.87
N LEU A 77 -6.51 6.04 -8.28
CA LEU A 77 -6.82 7.30 -7.59
C LEU A 77 -7.46 8.34 -8.52
N ALA A 78 -6.94 8.50 -9.73
CA ALA A 78 -7.50 9.42 -10.72
C ALA A 78 -8.88 8.97 -11.23
N ALA A 79 -9.02 7.69 -11.58
CA ALA A 79 -10.27 7.12 -12.07
C ALA A 79 -11.39 7.20 -11.03
N GLY A 80 -11.09 6.89 -9.76
CA GLY A 80 -12.05 6.99 -8.66
C GLY A 80 -12.63 8.40 -8.47
N ARG A 81 -11.92 9.43 -8.95
CA ARG A 81 -12.38 10.83 -8.90
C ARG A 81 -13.37 11.18 -10.02
N ILE A 82 -13.25 10.53 -11.18
CA ILE A 82 -14.10 10.80 -12.36
C ILE A 82 -15.37 9.96 -12.34
N THR A 83 -15.38 8.81 -11.67
CA THR A 83 -16.49 7.85 -11.73
C THR A 83 -17.32 7.78 -10.42
N PRO A 84 -17.86 8.87 -9.85
CA PRO A 84 -18.47 8.84 -8.52
C PRO A 84 -19.79 8.05 -8.41
N HIS A 85 -20.52 7.84 -9.52
CA HIS A 85 -21.82 7.14 -9.51
C HIS A 85 -21.72 5.67 -9.94
N THR A 86 -21.06 5.37 -11.06
CA THR A 86 -20.79 3.99 -11.49
C THR A 86 -19.68 3.33 -10.65
N GLY A 87 -18.79 4.13 -10.06
CA GLY A 87 -17.60 3.66 -9.36
C GLY A 87 -17.88 2.89 -8.08
N ARG A 88 -18.98 3.12 -7.36
CA ARG A 88 -19.18 2.44 -6.06
C ARG A 88 -19.27 0.92 -6.18
N LYS A 89 -20.11 0.40 -7.09
CA LYS A 89 -20.23 -1.04 -7.33
C LYS A 89 -18.96 -1.67 -7.93
N ILE A 90 -18.24 -0.90 -8.75
CA ILE A 90 -17.00 -1.36 -9.37
C ILE A 90 -15.86 -1.36 -8.36
N LEU A 91 -15.82 -0.38 -7.45
CA LEU A 91 -14.89 -0.30 -6.33
C LEU A 91 -15.14 -1.45 -5.35
N GLU A 92 -16.39 -1.71 -4.97
CA GLU A 92 -16.77 -2.87 -4.14
C GLU A 92 -16.27 -4.18 -4.78
N PHE A 93 -16.55 -4.39 -6.07
CA PHE A 93 -16.03 -5.56 -6.79
C PHE A 93 -14.50 -5.63 -6.79
N THR A 94 -13.82 -4.52 -7.07
CA THR A 94 -12.35 -4.48 -7.12
C THR A 94 -11.74 -4.70 -5.74
N GLU A 95 -12.41 -4.23 -4.68
CA GLU A 95 -12.00 -4.44 -3.29
C GLU A 95 -12.17 -5.91 -2.89
N ASP A 96 -13.29 -6.54 -3.22
CA ASP A 96 -13.56 -7.96 -2.98
C ASP A 96 -12.53 -8.85 -3.70
N GLU A 97 -12.29 -8.61 -4.98
CA GLU A 97 -11.29 -9.34 -5.78
C GLU A 97 -9.87 -9.08 -5.25
N GLY A 98 -9.55 -7.84 -4.88
CA GLY A 98 -8.29 -7.48 -4.27
C GLY A 98 -8.06 -8.20 -2.93
N GLN A 99 -9.12 -8.33 -2.12
CA GLN A 99 -9.08 -9.06 -0.86
C GLN A 99 -8.90 -10.57 -1.09
N LEU A 100 -9.57 -11.15 -2.09
CA LEU A 100 -9.39 -12.54 -2.47
C LEU A 100 -7.94 -12.83 -2.91
N LEU A 101 -7.39 -11.99 -3.80
CA LEU A 101 -6.00 -12.10 -4.24
C LEU A 101 -5.03 -11.95 -3.06
N ASN A 102 -5.29 -11.00 -2.16
CA ASN A 102 -4.49 -10.82 -0.95
C ASN A 102 -4.51 -12.07 -0.06
N LEU A 103 -5.67 -12.69 0.15
CA LEU A 103 -5.79 -13.94 0.91
C LEU A 103 -5.01 -15.08 0.27
N ILE A 104 -5.05 -15.20 -1.06
CA ILE A 104 -4.27 -16.21 -1.80
C ILE A 104 -2.77 -15.96 -1.62
N ILE A 105 -2.30 -14.71 -1.76
CA ILE A 105 -0.90 -14.33 -1.56
C ILE A 105 -0.44 -14.70 -0.14
N PHE A 106 -1.22 -14.33 0.88
CA PHE A 106 -0.87 -14.65 2.27
C PHE A 106 -0.92 -16.14 2.57
N PHE A 107 -1.84 -16.89 1.95
CA PHE A 107 -1.90 -18.34 2.08
C PHE A 107 -0.64 -19.00 1.51
N VAL A 108 -0.26 -18.65 0.27
CA VAL A 108 0.96 -19.17 -0.38
C VAL A 108 2.22 -18.76 0.37
N PHE A 109 2.28 -17.50 0.83
CA PHE A 109 3.36 -17.00 1.68
C PHE A 109 3.46 -17.81 2.97
N GLY A 110 2.34 -18.02 3.67
CA GLY A 110 2.31 -18.79 4.91
C GLY A 110 2.76 -20.25 4.72
N ALA A 111 2.33 -20.88 3.63
CA ALA A 111 2.75 -22.24 3.27
C ALA A 111 4.25 -22.34 2.96
N SER A 112 4.82 -21.30 2.37
CA SER A 112 6.25 -21.22 2.01
C SER A 112 7.13 -20.59 3.10
N ALA A 113 6.55 -20.07 4.19
CA ALA A 113 7.29 -19.21 5.12
C ALA A 113 8.48 -19.92 5.78
N ILE A 114 8.35 -21.21 6.11
CA ILE A 114 9.42 -21.97 6.77
C ILE A 114 10.65 -22.11 5.86
N THR A 115 10.45 -22.37 4.57
CA THR A 115 11.57 -22.52 3.61
C THR A 115 12.24 -21.19 3.30
N LEU A 116 11.50 -20.09 3.37
CA LEU A 116 12.03 -18.74 3.17
C LEU A 116 12.86 -18.22 4.36
N LEU A 117 12.92 -18.97 5.48
CA LEU A 117 13.71 -18.62 6.67
C LEU A 117 15.10 -19.26 6.71
N ASP A 118 15.55 -19.95 5.66
CA ASP A 118 16.88 -20.60 5.63
C ASP A 118 18.04 -19.62 5.87
N GLY A 119 17.89 -18.36 5.47
CA GLY A 119 18.86 -17.27 5.70
C GLY A 119 18.72 -16.57 7.06
N LEU A 120 17.92 -17.09 8.00
CA LEU A 120 17.63 -16.42 9.26
C LEU A 120 18.85 -16.41 10.18
N THR A 121 19.36 -15.22 10.46
CA THR A 121 20.42 -15.00 11.44
C THR A 121 19.94 -14.03 12.52
N TRP A 122 20.68 -13.94 13.63
CA TRP A 122 20.42 -12.93 14.67
C TRP A 122 20.37 -11.51 14.10
N HIS A 123 21.22 -11.17 13.13
CA HIS A 123 21.23 -9.87 12.46
C HIS A 123 19.91 -9.60 11.73
N VAL A 124 19.35 -10.62 11.07
CA VAL A 124 18.06 -10.55 10.38
C VAL A 124 16.92 -10.35 11.37
N ILE A 125 16.95 -11.05 12.50
CA ILE A 125 15.95 -10.89 13.58
C ILE A 125 15.96 -9.45 14.10
N VAL A 126 17.14 -8.94 14.46
CA VAL A 126 17.30 -7.55 14.93
C VAL A 126 16.83 -6.57 13.88
N TYR A 127 17.23 -6.75 12.61
CA TYR A 127 16.77 -5.91 11.52
C TYR A 127 15.25 -5.92 11.38
N GLY A 128 14.60 -7.07 11.43
CA GLY A 128 13.14 -7.18 11.33
C GLY A 128 12.42 -6.45 12.46
N LEU A 129 12.89 -6.61 13.70
CA LEU A 129 12.32 -5.90 14.86
C LEU A 129 12.52 -4.38 14.75
N LEU A 130 13.71 -3.93 14.31
CA LEU A 130 13.97 -2.52 14.04
C LEU A 130 13.11 -1.98 12.89
N SER A 131 12.86 -2.81 11.86
CA SER A 131 12.04 -2.48 10.70
C SER A 131 10.58 -2.19 11.05
N LEU A 132 10.05 -2.93 12.04
CA LEU A 132 8.68 -2.74 12.56
C LEU A 132 8.59 -1.58 13.56
N THR A 133 9.67 -1.30 14.28
CA THR A 133 9.70 -0.27 15.33
C THR A 133 10.38 1.00 14.85
N LEU A 134 11.69 1.15 15.03
CA LEU A 134 12.42 2.40 14.80
C LEU A 134 12.35 2.87 13.34
N ILE A 135 12.65 1.99 12.39
CA ILE A 135 12.72 2.34 10.96
C ILE A 135 11.35 2.75 10.43
N ARG A 136 10.26 2.33 11.10
CA ARG A 136 8.90 2.74 10.76
C ARG A 136 8.43 3.96 11.55
N MET A 137 8.50 3.89 12.87
CA MET A 137 7.92 4.89 13.76
C MET A 137 8.64 6.22 13.70
N VAL A 138 9.96 6.23 13.50
CA VAL A 138 10.74 7.48 13.43
C VAL A 138 10.36 8.30 12.19
N PRO A 139 10.33 7.75 10.95
CA PRO A 139 9.84 8.51 9.80
C PRO A 139 8.41 9.02 9.95
N VAL A 140 7.50 8.25 10.56
CA VAL A 140 6.12 8.71 10.84
C VAL A 140 6.10 9.87 11.84
N ALA A 141 6.94 9.81 12.88
CA ALA A 141 7.07 10.90 13.83
C ALA A 141 7.63 12.17 13.17
N ILE A 142 8.62 12.03 12.29
CA ILE A 142 9.18 13.14 11.53
C ILE A 142 8.15 13.73 10.55
N SER A 143 7.40 12.89 9.82
CA SER A 143 6.42 13.35 8.84
C SER A 143 5.22 14.07 9.46
N THR A 144 5.02 13.92 10.77
CA THR A 144 3.93 14.54 11.52
C THR A 144 4.41 15.75 12.34
N ILE A 145 5.68 16.15 12.24
CA ILE A 145 6.15 17.39 12.87
C ILE A 145 5.40 18.57 12.26
N GLY A 146 4.77 19.37 13.12
CA GLY A 146 4.00 20.56 12.72
C GLY A 146 2.53 20.32 12.42
N THR A 147 2.03 19.08 12.49
CA THR A 147 0.59 18.79 12.30
C THR A 147 -0.24 18.99 13.57
N GLY A 148 0.39 19.23 14.71
CA GLY A 148 -0.30 19.42 16.00
C GLY A 148 -0.77 18.11 16.67
N LEU A 149 -0.54 16.96 16.04
CA LEU A 149 -1.00 15.66 16.55
C LEU A 149 -0.35 15.30 17.90
N LYS A 150 -1.17 14.72 18.80
CA LYS A 150 -0.69 14.20 20.08
C LYS A 150 0.30 13.06 19.90
N ARG A 151 1.21 12.91 20.87
CA ARG A 151 2.21 11.82 20.88
C ARG A 151 1.56 10.43 20.84
N SER A 152 0.41 10.25 21.48
CA SER A 152 -0.36 9.00 21.44
C SER A 152 -0.83 8.68 20.02
N SER A 153 -1.34 9.67 19.27
CA SER A 153 -1.75 9.55 17.87
C SER A 153 -0.56 9.25 16.96
N VAL A 154 0.57 9.92 17.17
CA VAL A 154 1.82 9.65 16.41
C VAL A 154 2.34 8.23 16.66
N LEU A 155 2.37 7.78 17.91
CA LEU A 155 2.77 6.41 18.27
C LEU A 155 1.80 5.38 17.70
N PHE A 156 0.50 5.64 17.77
CA PHE A 156 -0.54 4.76 17.23
C PHE A 156 -0.41 4.62 15.71
N MET A 157 -0.28 5.73 14.97
CA MET A 157 -0.05 5.70 13.52
C MET A 157 1.27 5.04 13.14
N GLY A 158 2.32 5.28 13.93
CA GLY A 158 3.63 4.65 13.75
C GLY A 158 3.56 3.13 13.90
N TRP A 159 2.88 2.67 14.95
CA TRP A 159 2.69 1.24 15.23
C TRP A 159 1.78 0.59 14.18
N PHE A 160 0.59 1.13 13.93
CA PHE A 160 -0.39 0.52 13.00
C PHE A 160 -0.10 0.80 11.53
N GLY A 161 1.01 0.28 11.02
CA GLY A 161 1.08 -0.05 9.60
C GLY A 161 1.84 -1.35 9.38
N PRO A 162 1.10 -2.46 9.37
CA PRO A 162 1.69 -3.77 9.21
C PRO A 162 2.45 -3.88 7.88
N ARG A 163 3.56 -4.61 7.93
CA ARG A 163 4.25 -5.13 6.74
C ARG A 163 3.48 -6.37 6.26
N GLY A 164 3.41 -6.55 4.94
CA GLY A 164 2.59 -7.60 4.35
C GLY A 164 2.76 -7.68 2.83
N LEU A 165 1.64 -7.57 2.12
CA LEU A 165 1.53 -7.80 0.68
C LEU A 165 2.61 -7.10 -0.17
N ALA A 166 2.86 -5.80 0.04
CA ALA A 166 3.84 -5.07 -0.76
C ALA A 166 5.27 -5.65 -0.61
N SER A 167 5.65 -6.08 0.60
CA SER A 167 6.96 -6.68 0.84
C SER A 167 7.07 -8.06 0.20
N ILE A 168 5.99 -8.85 0.22
CA ILE A 168 5.94 -10.17 -0.43
C ILE A 168 6.07 -10.02 -1.94
N ILE A 169 5.27 -9.13 -2.56
CA ILE A 169 5.29 -8.91 -4.00
C ILE A 169 6.66 -8.39 -4.47
N LEU A 170 7.24 -7.42 -3.76
CA LEU A 170 8.58 -6.92 -4.12
C LEU A 170 9.67 -7.99 -3.97
N ALA A 171 9.54 -8.90 -3.00
CA ALA A 171 10.46 -10.03 -2.90
C ALA A 171 10.31 -11.01 -4.07
N LEU A 172 9.08 -11.22 -4.58
CA LEU A 172 8.87 -12.02 -5.80
C LEU A 172 9.52 -11.37 -7.03
N VAL A 173 9.38 -10.05 -7.18
CA VAL A 173 10.07 -9.30 -8.25
C VAL A 173 11.59 -9.49 -8.15
N VAL A 174 12.17 -9.41 -6.95
CA VAL A 174 13.62 -9.64 -6.76
C VAL A 174 14.02 -11.07 -7.12
N ILE A 175 13.21 -12.07 -6.77
CA ILE A 175 13.48 -13.47 -7.14
C ILE A 175 13.46 -13.65 -8.67
N GLU A 176 12.54 -12.97 -9.35
CA GLU A 176 12.37 -13.07 -10.80
C GLU A 176 13.45 -12.31 -11.57
N GLU A 177 13.71 -11.06 -11.20
CA GLU A 177 14.65 -10.19 -11.92
C GLU A 177 16.11 -10.46 -11.54
N GLU A 178 16.38 -10.86 -10.29
CA GLU A 178 17.73 -11.02 -9.74
C GLU A 178 17.92 -12.37 -9.01
N PRO A 179 17.72 -13.52 -9.69
CA PRO A 179 17.75 -14.84 -9.06
C PRO A 179 19.12 -15.23 -8.50
N GLU A 180 20.19 -14.64 -9.03
CA GLU A 180 21.58 -14.91 -8.62
C GLU A 180 22.10 -13.93 -7.56
N LEU A 181 21.22 -13.10 -6.97
CA LEU A 181 21.62 -12.13 -5.96
C LEU A 181 22.35 -12.83 -4.79
N PRO A 182 23.61 -12.49 -4.49
CA PRO A 182 24.42 -13.23 -3.50
C PRO A 182 23.81 -13.29 -2.09
N ALA A 183 22.99 -12.29 -1.74
CA ALA A 183 22.32 -12.19 -0.44
C ALA A 183 20.81 -12.52 -0.50
N LEU A 184 20.32 -13.16 -1.58
CA LEU A 184 18.90 -13.42 -1.79
C LEU A 184 18.25 -14.13 -0.59
N ALA A 185 18.86 -15.20 -0.09
CA ALA A 185 18.36 -15.92 1.09
C ALA A 185 18.24 -15.03 2.33
N THR A 186 19.16 -14.08 2.52
CA THR A 186 19.09 -13.12 3.63
C THR A 186 17.95 -12.12 3.45
N VAL A 187 17.74 -11.62 2.22
CA VAL A 187 16.64 -10.70 1.88
C VAL A 187 15.29 -11.39 2.09
N LEU A 188 15.14 -12.62 1.60
CA LEU A 188 13.92 -13.41 1.76
C LEU A 188 13.65 -13.75 3.23
N ALA A 189 14.67 -14.13 4.00
CA ALA A 189 14.53 -14.36 5.43
C ALA A 189 14.14 -13.07 6.18
N ALA A 190 14.74 -11.93 5.84
CA ALA A 190 14.39 -10.64 6.43
C ALA A 190 12.96 -10.22 6.12
N MET A 191 12.53 -10.34 4.87
CA MET A 191 11.14 -10.10 4.46
C MET A 191 10.20 -11.02 5.24
N THR A 192 10.47 -12.33 5.22
CA THR A 192 9.59 -13.35 5.81
C THR A 192 9.46 -13.18 7.31
N PHE A 193 10.58 -13.04 8.02
CA PHE A 193 10.58 -12.80 9.46
C PHE A 193 9.84 -11.51 9.82
N THR A 194 10.11 -10.41 9.10
CA THR A 194 9.44 -9.12 9.35
C THR A 194 7.94 -9.20 9.11
N VAL A 195 7.50 -9.83 8.03
CA VAL A 195 6.07 -9.99 7.71
C VAL A 195 5.39 -10.91 8.73
N LEU A 196 5.98 -12.04 9.10
CA LEU A 196 5.42 -12.93 10.13
C LEU A 196 5.26 -12.22 11.47
N VAL A 197 6.33 -11.60 11.98
CA VAL A 197 6.26 -10.86 13.24
C VAL A 197 5.26 -9.72 13.14
N SER A 198 5.18 -9.03 11.99
CA SER A 198 4.17 -8.01 11.75
C SER A 198 2.75 -8.56 11.85
N VAL A 199 2.43 -9.65 11.16
CA VAL A 199 1.09 -10.25 11.17
C VAL A 199 0.67 -10.61 12.61
N PHE A 200 1.53 -11.29 13.36
CA PHE A 200 1.24 -11.66 14.75
C PHE A 200 1.18 -10.44 15.67
N ALA A 201 2.18 -9.55 15.62
CA ALA A 201 2.23 -8.39 16.49
C ALA A 201 1.03 -7.48 16.28
N HIS A 202 0.72 -7.08 15.06
CA HIS A 202 -0.41 -6.18 14.78
C HIS A 202 -1.75 -6.88 14.96
N GLY A 203 -1.86 -8.17 14.61
CA GLY A 203 -3.08 -8.94 14.83
C GLY A 203 -3.44 -9.07 16.31
N LEU A 204 -2.47 -9.47 17.16
CA LEU A 204 -2.68 -9.62 18.60
C LEU A 204 -2.86 -8.27 19.31
N THR A 205 -2.26 -7.20 18.78
CA THR A 205 -2.29 -5.88 19.41
C THR A 205 -3.40 -4.96 18.90
N ALA A 206 -4.11 -5.32 17.82
CA ALA A 206 -5.15 -4.50 17.21
C ALA A 206 -6.24 -4.06 18.20
N GLU A 207 -7.03 -5.01 18.70
CA GLU A 207 -8.12 -4.72 19.63
C GLU A 207 -7.65 -4.01 20.93
N PRO A 208 -6.62 -4.49 21.66
CA PRO A 208 -6.24 -3.86 22.92
C PRO A 208 -5.70 -2.44 22.73
N LEU A 209 -4.91 -2.15 21.69
CA LEU A 209 -4.40 -0.79 21.49
C LEU A 209 -5.45 0.15 20.91
N ILE A 210 -6.39 -0.31 20.08
CA ILE A 210 -7.54 0.52 19.66
C ILE A 210 -8.37 0.96 20.87
N ASN A 211 -8.63 0.03 21.79
CA ASN A 211 -9.36 0.30 23.03
C ASN A 211 -8.58 1.19 24.00
N LEU A 212 -7.25 1.09 24.03
CA LEU A 212 -6.41 2.00 24.82
C LEU A 212 -6.39 3.41 24.22
N TYR A 213 -6.17 3.50 22.90
CA TYR A 213 -6.09 4.76 22.17
C TYR A 213 -7.40 5.55 22.25
N SER A 214 -8.54 4.89 22.06
CA SER A 214 -9.86 5.52 22.18
C SER A 214 -10.12 6.05 23.60
N ARG A 215 -9.65 5.37 24.65
CA ARG A 215 -9.74 5.85 26.04
C ARG A 215 -8.88 7.08 26.28
N VAL A 216 -7.63 7.09 25.80
CA VAL A 216 -6.69 8.22 25.94
C VAL A 216 -7.22 9.47 25.22
N ILE A 217 -7.77 9.32 24.02
CA ILE A 217 -8.38 10.45 23.29
C ILE A 217 -9.61 10.99 24.03
N ARG A 218 -10.48 10.09 24.55
CA ARG A 218 -11.68 10.48 25.28
C ARG A 218 -11.38 11.17 26.62
N SER A 219 -10.34 10.73 27.34
CA SER A 219 -9.95 11.35 28.62
C SER A 219 -9.34 12.73 28.46
N ASP A 220 -8.61 12.97 27.37
CA ASP A 220 -7.89 14.21 27.15
C ASP A 220 -8.73 15.30 26.46
N GLY A 221 -10.07 15.18 26.48
CA GLY A 221 -10.98 16.15 25.87
C GLY A 221 -10.78 16.34 24.35
N ALA A 222 -10.16 15.37 23.66
CA ALA A 222 -9.92 15.43 22.21
C ALA A 222 -11.16 15.11 21.38
N ALA A 223 -12.30 15.69 21.76
CA ALA A 223 -13.43 15.84 20.86
C ALA A 223 -12.99 16.58 19.58
N ALA A 224 -12.10 17.57 19.71
CA ALA A 224 -11.64 18.40 18.58
C ALA A 224 -10.95 17.63 17.42
N GLU A 225 -10.05 16.65 17.68
CA GLU A 225 -9.39 15.90 16.58
C GLU A 225 -10.36 14.97 15.85
N SER A 226 -11.33 14.39 16.58
CA SER A 226 -12.37 13.53 16.00
C SER A 226 -13.46 14.34 15.28
N GLU A 227 -13.78 15.52 15.79
CA GLU A 227 -14.81 16.42 15.26
C GLU A 227 -14.29 17.13 14.01
N GLU A 228 -13.02 17.55 13.97
CA GLU A 228 -12.38 18.13 12.79
C GLU A 228 -12.17 17.10 11.66
N ALA A 229 -11.80 15.86 11.99
CA ALA A 229 -11.74 14.76 11.00
C ALA A 229 -13.13 14.38 10.45
N MET A 230 -14.16 14.42 11.31
CA MET A 230 -15.56 14.14 10.92
C MET A 230 -16.19 15.30 10.15
N GLU A 231 -15.92 16.56 10.50
CA GLU A 231 -16.33 17.74 9.74
C GLU A 231 -15.70 17.77 8.34
N LEU A 232 -14.43 17.38 8.20
CA LEU A 232 -13.77 17.22 6.90
C LEU A 232 -14.40 16.12 6.03
N GLN A 233 -15.03 15.10 6.63
CA GLN A 233 -15.82 14.09 5.90
C GLN A 233 -17.22 14.59 5.52
N ILE A 234 -17.87 15.40 6.36
CA ILE A 234 -19.22 15.94 6.10
C ILE A 234 -19.20 17.07 5.06
N ARG A 235 -18.06 17.73 4.88
CA ARG A 235 -17.89 18.85 3.92
C ARG A 235 -17.50 18.42 2.49
N LYS A 236 -17.46 17.11 2.19
CA LYS A 236 -17.28 16.55 0.84
C LYS A 236 -18.61 16.03 0.30
#